data_AF-A0A4Q6FAK9-F1
#
_entry.id   AF-A0A4Q6FAK9-F1
#
_cell.length_a   1.000
_cell.length_b   1.000
_cell.length_c   1.000
_cell.angle_alpha   90.00
_cell.angle_beta   90.00
_cell.angle_gamma   90.00
#
_symmetry.space_group_name_H-M   'P 1'
#
loop_
_entity.id
_entity.type
_entity.pdbx_description
1 polymer ?
#
loop_
_entity_poly.entity_id
_entity_poly.type
_entity_poly.pdbx_seq_one_letter_code
_entity_poly.pdbx_strand_id
1 'polypeptide(L)'
;MIDNSWVPLVDYRRNGVPEVTVHGAVAWFKGKKLYHSYGGNVLCYGRSMMKPVQIKVIAKELEPYLGWASRAVSIASHNAEPIHLEAIKEILKPSEYGLLQTPLSLPLQQFGKQMRRPRRWYHTCSGKHAAIL
;
A
#
# COMPACT_ATOMS: atom_id res chain seq x y z
N MET A 1 -25.73 9.55 -5.63
CA MET A 1 -25.02 9.97 -6.87
C MET A 1 -23.62 10.42 -6.48
N ILE A 2 -22.63 10.18 -7.33
CA ILE A 2 -21.31 10.83 -7.17
C ILE A 2 -21.53 12.31 -7.45
N ASP A 3 -21.03 13.17 -6.59
CA ASP A 3 -21.01 14.62 -6.80
C ASP A 3 -19.56 15.09 -6.73
N ASN A 4 -19.23 16.12 -7.51
CA ASN A 4 -17.84 16.59 -7.63
C ASN A 4 -17.55 17.73 -6.63
N SER A 5 -18.14 17.70 -5.43
CA SER A 5 -18.01 18.78 -4.43
C SER A 5 -16.78 18.58 -3.53
N TRP A 6 -15.61 18.56 -4.17
CA TRP A 6 -14.33 18.64 -3.48
C TRP A 6 -14.20 19.97 -2.74
N VAL A 7 -13.73 19.93 -1.49
CA VAL A 7 -13.49 21.13 -0.66
C VAL A 7 -12.01 21.24 -0.29
N PRO A 8 -11.47 22.44 -0.09
CA PRO A 8 -10.08 22.60 0.35
C PRO A 8 -9.93 22.11 1.79
N LEU A 9 -9.18 21.03 1.99
CA LEU A 9 -8.95 20.43 3.31
C LEU A 9 -7.67 20.94 3.98
N VAL A 10 -6.64 21.18 3.17
CA VAL A 10 -5.32 21.63 3.63
C VAL A 10 -4.86 22.74 2.70
N ASP A 11 -4.43 23.86 3.27
CA ASP A 11 -3.80 24.96 2.55
C ASP A 11 -2.42 25.21 3.16
N TYR A 12 -1.38 24.65 2.54
CA TYR A 12 -0.01 24.81 2.98
C TYR A 12 0.59 26.08 2.36
N ARG A 13 1.04 27.01 3.22
CA ARG A 13 1.56 28.31 2.80
C ARG A 13 3.00 28.53 3.24
N ARG A 14 3.80 29.18 2.39
CA ARG A 14 5.13 29.71 2.72
C ARG A 14 5.12 31.22 2.57
N ASN A 15 5.48 31.94 3.64
CA ASN A 15 5.46 33.42 3.68
C ASN A 15 4.12 34.03 3.23
N GLY A 16 3.00 33.40 3.62
CA GLY A 16 1.65 33.87 3.28
C GLY A 16 1.15 33.47 1.88
N VAL A 17 2.01 32.87 1.03
CA VAL A 17 1.66 32.40 -0.32
C VAL A 17 1.27 30.92 -0.29
N PRO A 18 0.12 30.52 -0.87
CA PRO A 18 -0.24 29.11 -1.05
C PRO A 18 0.77 28.37 -1.93
N GLU A 19 1.40 27.33 -1.38
CA GLU A 19 2.26 26.42 -2.14
C GLU A 19 1.49 25.17 -2.59
N VAL A 20 0.63 24.64 -1.73
CA VAL A 20 -0.17 23.44 -2.02
C VAL A 20 -1.53 23.55 -1.33
N THR A 21 -2.61 23.43 -2.11
CA THR A 21 -3.96 23.25 -1.59
C THR A 21 -4.47 21.84 -1.91
N VAL A 22 -4.66 21.01 -0.88
CA VAL A 22 -5.19 19.64 -1.03
C VAL A 22 -6.71 19.70 -0.93
N HIS A 23 -7.37 19.31 -2.02
CA HIS A 23 -8.82 19.19 -2.06
C HIS A 23 -9.24 17.76 -1.70
N GLY A 24 -10.34 17.61 -0.97
CA GLY A 24 -10.83 16.32 -0.52
C GLY A 24 -12.26 16.37 0.01
N ALA A 25 -12.65 15.28 0.66
CA ALA A 25 -13.81 15.21 1.53
C ALA A 25 -13.41 14.42 2.78
N VAL A 26 -13.94 14.79 3.94
CA VAL A 26 -13.74 14.08 5.21
C VAL A 26 -15.08 13.83 5.86
N ALA A 27 -15.26 12.63 6.41
CA ALA A 27 -16.44 12.26 7.15
C ALA A 27 -16.06 11.52 8.43
N TRP A 28 -16.70 11.88 9.54
CA TRP A 28 -16.55 11.24 10.84
C TRP A 28 -17.81 10.48 11.17
N PHE A 29 -17.66 9.23 11.61
CA PHE A 29 -18.76 8.37 11.99
C PHE A 29 -18.66 7.97 13.45
N LYS A 30 -19.80 7.93 14.14
CA LYS A 30 -19.96 7.28 15.44
C LYS A 30 -20.75 5.99 15.23
N GLY A 31 -20.04 4.87 15.17
CA GLY A 31 -20.62 3.59 14.73
C GLY A 31 -21.09 3.70 13.28
N LYS A 32 -22.39 3.53 13.03
CA LYS A 32 -23.00 3.67 11.70
C LYS A 32 -23.58 5.07 11.41
N LYS A 33 -23.58 5.97 12.41
CA LYS A 33 -24.16 7.31 12.27
C LYS A 33 -23.09 8.30 11.80
N LEU A 34 -23.38 9.02 10.72
CA LEU A 34 -22.57 10.18 10.32
C LEU A 34 -22.67 11.25 11.41
N TYR A 35 -21.53 11.61 11.98
CA TYR A 35 -21.43 12.65 13.01
C TYR A 35 -21.15 14.01 12.38
N HIS A 36 -20.23 14.07 11.42
CA HIS A 36 -19.87 15.27 10.69
C HIS A 36 -19.30 14.92 9.32
N SER A 37 -19.50 15.79 8.33
CA SER A 37 -18.88 15.68 7.01
C SER A 37 -18.54 17.06 6.46
N TYR A 38 -17.43 17.12 5.73
CA TYR A 38 -16.99 18.31 5.00
C TYR A 38 -16.58 17.88 3.58
N GLY A 39 -17.17 18.51 2.56
CA GLY A 39 -17.18 18.00 1.19
C GLY A 39 -18.30 17.00 0.93
N GLY A 40 -18.48 16.58 -0.32
CA GLY A 40 -19.52 15.63 -0.72
C GLY A 40 -19.02 14.24 -1.12
N ASN A 41 -19.84 13.55 -1.91
CA ASN A 41 -19.61 12.16 -2.30
C ASN A 41 -18.69 12.08 -3.54
N VAL A 42 -17.41 12.32 -3.31
CA VAL A 42 -16.38 12.41 -4.35
C VAL A 42 -15.84 11.04 -4.78
N LEU A 43 -15.61 10.87 -6.09
CA LEU A 43 -14.98 9.67 -6.63
C LEU A 43 -13.46 9.74 -6.42
N CYS A 44 -12.92 8.82 -5.62
CA CYS A 44 -11.49 8.69 -5.35
C CYS A 44 -10.97 7.32 -5.80
N TYR A 45 -9.80 7.31 -6.46
CA TYR A 45 -9.07 6.06 -6.68
C TYR A 45 -8.24 5.74 -5.43
N GLY A 46 -8.69 4.77 -4.62
CA GLY A 46 -8.07 4.48 -3.32
C GLY A 46 -6.63 3.96 -3.37
N ARG A 47 -6.12 3.49 -4.52
CA ARG A 47 -4.75 2.95 -4.67
C ARG A 47 -4.42 1.96 -3.54
N SER A 48 -3.34 2.18 -2.79
CA SER A 48 -2.95 1.36 -1.64
C SER A 48 -3.97 1.35 -0.50
N MET A 49 -4.84 2.35 -0.37
CA MET A 49 -5.92 2.36 0.64
C MET A 49 -6.97 1.28 0.39
N MET A 50 -6.97 0.64 -0.79
CA MET A 50 -7.86 -0.48 -1.08
C MET A 50 -7.37 -1.82 -0.50
N LYS A 51 -6.17 -1.88 0.08
CA LYS A 51 -5.61 -3.11 0.68
C LYS A 51 -6.52 -3.75 1.74
N PRO A 52 -7.18 -3.01 2.66
CA PRO A 52 -8.13 -3.59 3.61
C PRO A 52 -9.40 -4.18 2.96
N VAL A 53 -9.69 -3.85 1.71
CA VAL A 53 -10.76 -4.51 0.94
C VAL A 53 -10.22 -5.77 0.27
N GLN A 54 -8.98 -5.69 -0.26
CA GLN A 54 -8.30 -6.82 -0.90
C GLN A 54 -7.95 -7.94 0.09
N ILE A 55 -7.60 -7.61 1.34
CA ILE A 55 -7.20 -8.57 2.38
C ILE A 55 -8.23 -9.68 2.59
N LYS A 56 -9.53 -9.36 2.61
CA LYS A 56 -10.55 -10.35 2.95
C LYS A 56 -10.61 -11.49 1.92
N VAL A 57 -10.48 -11.14 0.65
CA VAL A 57 -10.53 -12.12 -0.45
C VAL A 57 -9.18 -12.82 -0.52
N ILE A 58 -8.09 -12.07 -0.65
CA ILE A 58 -6.75 -12.64 -0.87
C ILE A 58 -6.27 -13.47 0.32
N ALA A 59 -6.44 -12.99 1.56
CA ALA A 59 -5.92 -13.71 2.73
C ALA A 59 -6.66 -15.03 3.00
N LYS A 60 -7.93 -15.14 2.59
CA LYS A 60 -8.71 -16.37 2.67
C LYS A 60 -8.25 -17.37 1.61
N GLU A 61 -8.13 -16.94 0.35
CA GLU A 61 -7.71 -17.83 -0.74
C GLU A 61 -6.27 -18.35 -0.55
N LEU A 62 -5.39 -17.54 0.03
CA LEU A 62 -3.99 -17.92 0.30
C LEU A 62 -3.81 -18.74 1.59
N GLU A 63 -4.83 -18.86 2.43
CA GLU A 63 -4.75 -19.55 3.73
C GLU A 63 -4.27 -21.00 3.66
N PRO A 64 -4.73 -21.83 2.70
CA PRO A 64 -4.28 -23.22 2.60
C PRO A 64 -2.83 -23.38 2.11
N TYR A 65 -2.26 -22.32 1.51
CA TYR A 65 -0.99 -22.38 0.79
C TYR A 65 0.16 -21.69 1.53
N LEU A 66 -0.15 -20.66 2.32
CA LEU A 66 0.86 -19.75 2.86
C LEU A 66 0.72 -19.55 4.38
N GLY A 67 1.88 -19.48 5.03
CA GLY A 67 1.99 -19.03 6.41
C GLY A 67 1.50 -17.60 6.60
N TRP A 68 1.20 -17.22 7.84
CA TRP A 68 0.61 -15.91 8.17
C TRP A 68 1.49 -14.72 7.71
N ALA A 69 2.82 -14.84 7.81
CA ALA A 69 3.75 -13.79 7.43
C ALA A 69 3.74 -13.55 5.91
N SER A 70 3.81 -14.62 5.13
CA SER A 70 3.74 -14.62 3.67
C SER A 70 2.39 -14.10 3.17
N ARG A 71 1.29 -14.48 3.84
CA ARG A 71 -0.04 -13.87 3.60
C ARG A 71 -0.06 -12.38 3.90
N ALA A 72 0.56 -11.92 4.98
CA ALA A 72 0.60 -10.51 5.33
C ALA A 72 1.34 -9.66 4.28
N VAL A 73 2.50 -10.11 3.79
CA VAL A 73 3.24 -9.39 2.74
C VAL A 73 2.58 -9.47 1.36
N SER A 74 1.65 -10.42 1.15
CA SER A 74 0.86 -10.54 -0.09
C SER A 74 -0.16 -9.40 -0.28
N ILE A 75 -0.53 -8.72 0.81
CA ILE A 75 -1.58 -7.69 0.84
C ILE A 75 -1.07 -6.33 1.32
N ALA A 76 0.12 -6.29 1.92
CA ALA A 76 0.73 -5.09 2.48
C ALA A 76 1.77 -4.47 1.54
N SER A 77 2.21 -3.26 1.89
CA SER A 77 3.51 -2.76 1.41
C SER A 77 4.57 -3.03 2.47
N HIS A 78 5.79 -3.31 2.03
CA HIS A 78 6.91 -3.59 2.93
C HIS A 78 8.11 -2.70 2.60
N ASN A 79 9.01 -2.54 3.57
CA ASN A 79 10.21 -1.69 3.46
C ASN A 79 11.47 -2.47 3.05
N ALA A 80 11.31 -3.75 2.69
CA ALA A 80 12.39 -4.68 2.31
C ALA A 80 13.43 -4.96 3.42
N GLU A 81 12.98 -4.91 4.67
CA GLU A 81 13.70 -5.49 5.82
C GLU A 81 13.90 -7.01 5.65
N PRO A 82 14.93 -7.60 6.29
CA PRO A 82 15.23 -9.03 6.18
C PRO A 82 14.00 -9.94 6.39
N ILE A 83 13.23 -9.69 7.45
CA ILE A 83 12.00 -10.44 7.77
C ILE A 83 10.94 -10.37 6.65
N HIS A 84 10.84 -9.23 5.97
CA HIS A 84 9.93 -9.10 4.82
C HIS A 84 10.44 -9.94 3.64
N LEU A 85 11.75 -9.92 3.38
CA LEU A 85 12.34 -10.65 2.25
C LEU A 85 12.25 -12.16 2.45
N GLU A 86 12.38 -12.63 3.69
CA GLU A 86 12.16 -14.03 4.06
C GLU A 86 10.72 -14.44 3.77
N ALA A 87 9.73 -13.71 4.32
CA ALA A 87 8.32 -13.99 4.09
C ALA A 87 7.92 -13.96 2.60
N ILE A 88 8.50 -13.04 1.81
CA ILE A 88 8.19 -12.95 0.37
C ILE A 88 8.82 -14.11 -0.41
N LYS A 89 10.03 -14.54 -0.04
CA LYS A 89 10.69 -15.67 -0.68
C LYS A 89 10.01 -17.00 -0.39
N GLU A 90 9.33 -17.13 0.74
CA GLU A 90 8.52 -18.32 1.06
C GLU A 90 7.31 -18.49 0.14
N ILE A 91 6.88 -17.43 -0.55
CA ILE A 91 5.74 -17.49 -1.47
C ILE A 91 6.08 -18.26 -2.75
N LEU A 92 7.33 -18.13 -3.23
CA LEU A 92 7.78 -18.69 -4.50
C LEU A 92 8.80 -19.79 -4.27
N LYS A 93 8.79 -20.82 -5.12
CA LYS A 93 9.88 -21.79 -5.16
C LYS A 93 11.14 -21.12 -5.72
N PRO A 94 12.36 -21.60 -5.38
CA PRO A 94 13.59 -21.06 -5.94
C PRO A 94 13.64 -21.02 -7.48
N SER A 95 13.00 -21.99 -8.14
CA SER A 95 12.85 -22.02 -9.61
C SER A 95 11.96 -20.91 -10.17
N GLU A 96 11.07 -20.34 -9.35
CA GLU A 96 10.07 -19.34 -9.73
C GLU A 96 10.55 -17.91 -9.44
N TYR A 97 11.69 -17.73 -8.78
CA TYR A 97 12.24 -16.41 -8.43
C TYR A 97 12.45 -15.48 -9.65
N GLY A 98 12.69 -16.04 -10.83
CA GLY A 98 12.82 -15.27 -12.08
C GLY A 98 11.50 -14.71 -12.61
N LEU A 99 10.36 -15.24 -12.16
CA LEU A 99 9.02 -14.81 -12.56
C LEU A 99 8.60 -13.48 -11.93
N LEU A 100 9.24 -13.08 -10.82
CA LEU A 100 8.95 -11.81 -10.18
C LEU A 100 9.34 -10.64 -11.11
N GLN A 101 8.37 -9.86 -11.56
CA GLN A 101 8.57 -8.75 -12.50
C GLN A 101 8.35 -7.36 -11.90
N THR A 102 8.42 -7.21 -10.57
CA THR A 102 8.39 -5.87 -9.97
C THR A 102 9.55 -5.00 -10.46
N PRO A 103 9.37 -3.66 -10.57
CA PRO A 103 10.45 -2.75 -10.87
C PRO A 103 11.64 -2.93 -9.92
N LEU A 104 12.86 -2.68 -10.41
CA LEU A 104 14.04 -2.64 -9.55
C LEU A 104 13.91 -1.48 -8.57
N SER A 105 14.09 -1.75 -7.28
CA SER A 105 14.01 -0.73 -6.23
C SER A 105 15.11 -0.92 -5.20
N LEU A 106 15.37 0.12 -4.42
CA LEU A 106 16.16 0.04 -3.20
C LEU A 106 15.21 -0.19 -2.01
N PRO A 107 15.67 -0.77 -0.90
CA PRO A 107 14.87 -0.81 0.32
C PRO A 107 14.43 0.61 0.73
N LEU A 108 13.19 0.75 1.19
CA LEU A 108 12.64 2.06 1.58
C LEU A 108 13.45 2.67 2.73
N GLN A 109 13.88 1.81 3.67
CA GLN A 109 14.79 2.17 4.73
C GLN A 109 16.11 1.41 4.52
N GLN A 110 17.16 2.16 4.17
CA GLN A 110 18.50 1.60 4.08
C GLN A 110 19.09 1.51 5.49
N PHE A 111 19.35 0.28 5.96
CA PHE A 111 20.07 0.09 7.21
C PHE A 111 21.57 0.27 6.97
N GLY A 112 22.17 1.21 7.69
CA GLY A 112 23.60 1.50 7.63
C GLY A 112 24.05 2.26 6.37
N LYS A 113 25.36 2.44 6.23
CA LYS A 113 25.98 3.12 5.08
C LYS A 113 26.11 2.22 3.83
N GLN A 114 25.48 1.04 3.82
CA GLN A 114 25.70 0.05 2.77
C GLN A 114 24.82 0.36 1.55
N MET A 115 25.48 0.77 0.47
CA MET A 115 24.81 0.98 -0.81
C MET A 115 24.37 -0.38 -1.38
N ARG A 116 23.08 -0.68 -1.28
CA ARG A 116 22.51 -1.90 -1.87
C ARG A 116 22.28 -1.70 -3.36
N ARG A 117 22.51 -2.75 -4.16
CA ARG A 117 22.07 -2.74 -5.57
C ARG A 117 20.55 -2.87 -5.64
N PRO A 118 19.87 -2.16 -6.54
CA PRO A 118 18.44 -2.34 -6.75
C PRO A 118 18.08 -3.79 -7.06
N ARG A 119 17.00 -4.30 -6.46
CA ARG A 119 16.47 -5.66 -6.71
C ARG A 119 14.95 -5.61 -6.80
N ARG A 120 14.38 -6.58 -7.52
CA ARG A 120 12.91 -6.71 -7.67
C ARG A 120 12.21 -6.99 -6.33
N TRP A 121 12.84 -7.80 -5.49
CA TRP A 121 12.41 -8.10 -4.12
C TRP A 121 12.36 -6.88 -3.18
N TYR A 122 13.01 -5.77 -3.55
CA TYR A 122 13.01 -4.57 -2.71
C TYR A 122 11.84 -3.64 -3.02
N HIS A 123 11.15 -3.86 -4.14
CA HIS A 123 9.98 -3.09 -4.48
C HIS A 123 8.88 -3.32 -3.45
N THR A 124 8.25 -2.25 -2.96
CA THR A 124 7.28 -2.29 -1.85
C THR A 124 6.05 -3.15 -2.12
N CYS A 125 5.80 -3.53 -3.36
CA CYS A 125 4.72 -4.42 -3.79
C CYS A 125 5.19 -5.86 -4.10
N SER A 126 6.45 -6.22 -3.87
CA SER A 126 6.99 -7.50 -4.34
C SER A 126 6.30 -8.72 -3.72
N GLY A 127 5.88 -8.65 -2.45
CA GLY A 127 5.03 -9.68 -1.84
C GLY A 127 3.70 -9.90 -2.56
N LYS A 128 2.99 -8.81 -2.88
CA LYS A 128 1.75 -8.88 -3.66
C LYS A 128 1.95 -9.50 -5.04
N HIS A 129 3.05 -9.17 -5.72
CA HIS A 129 3.33 -9.73 -7.04
C HIS A 129 3.71 -11.20 -6.95
N ALA A 130 4.48 -11.61 -5.94
CA ALA A 130 4.82 -13.00 -5.69
C ALA A 130 3.56 -13.84 -5.46
N ALA A 131 2.58 -13.34 -4.73
CA ALA A 131 1.37 -14.07 -4.37
C ALA A 131 0.34 -14.27 -5.50
N ILE A 132 0.53 -13.62 -6.65
CA ILE A 132 -0.34 -13.76 -7.83
C ILE A 132 0.25 -14.78 -8.82
N LEU A 133 1.54 -15.12 -8.68
CA LEU A 133 2.25 -16.10 -9.51
C LEU A 133 2.00 -17.52 -8.98
#